data_AF-W2WMF3-F1
#
_entry.id   AF-W2WMF3-F1
#
_cell.length_a   1.000
_cell.length_b   1.000
_cell.length_c   1.000
_cell.angle_alpha   90.00
_cell.angle_beta   90.00
_cell.angle_gamma   90.00
#
_symmetry.space_group_name_H-M   'P 1'
#
loop_
_entity.id
_entity.type
_entity.pdbx_description
1 polymer ?
#
loop_
_entity_poly.entity_id
_entity_poly.type
_entity_poly.pdbx_seq_one_letter_code
_entity_poly.pdbx_strand_id
1 'polypeptide(L)'
;MDASDRGLCALFPAHKQFFQLEFDHAQRELIREFNQSGNNEFGINVRELMSVVYAALIWGSSWTSGDEDPESHVKFWIDNMSAVA
;
A
#
# COMPACT_ATOMS: atom_id res chain seq x y z
N MET A 1 2.05 2.70 6.35
CA MET A 1 1.03 2.30 5.36
C MET A 1 0.29 1.16 5.95
N ASP A 2 -1.01 1.09 5.68
CA ASP A 2 -1.87 0.05 6.21
C ASP A 2 -2.89 -0.39 5.16
N ALA A 3 -3.24 -1.67 5.21
CA ALA A 3 -4.27 -2.29 4.39
C ALA A 3 -5.25 -3.03 5.31
N SER A 4 -6.54 -2.78 5.11
CA SER A 4 -7.62 -3.42 5.86
C SER A 4 -8.62 -4.02 4.89
N ASP A 5 -9.56 -4.83 5.39
CA ASP A 5 -10.65 -5.36 4.55
C ASP A 5 -11.60 -4.27 4.04
N ARG A 6 -11.50 -3.05 4.57
CA ARG A 6 -12.24 -1.88 4.11
C ARG A 6 -11.50 -1.12 3.01
N GLY A 7 -10.18 -1.05 3.06
CA GLY A 7 -9.43 -0.13 2.22
C GLY A 7 -7.97 0.03 2.58
N LEU A 8 -7.32 0.97 1.90
CA LEU A 8 -5.90 1.29 2.04
C LEU A 8 -5.71 2.67 2.65
N CYS A 9 -4.61 2.85 3.38
CA CYS A 9 -4.17 4.14 3.88
C CYS A 9 -2.65 4.28 3.80
N ALA A 10 -2.16 5.42 3.32
CA ALA A 10 -0.75 5.76 3.42
C ALA A 10 -0.56 7.23 3.82
N LEU A 11 0.54 7.47 4.52
CA LEU A 11 0.96 8.79 4.99
C LEU A 11 2.27 9.17 4.28
N PHE A 12 2.40 10.43 3.92
CA PHE A 12 3.65 11.06 3.54
C PHE A 12 3.98 12.20 4.52
N PRO A 13 4.59 11.89 5.68
CA PRO A 13 4.74 12.85 6.77
C PRO A 13 5.54 14.10 6.41
N ALA A 14 6.60 13.96 5.60
CA ALA A 14 7.45 15.07 5.18
C ALA A 14 6.65 16.19 4.48
N HIS A 15 5.59 15.82 3.76
CA HIS A 15 4.73 16.74 3.02
C HIS A 15 3.36 16.94 3.71
N LYS A 16 3.14 16.37 4.90
CA LYS A 16 1.86 16.40 5.62
C LYS A 16 0.68 15.92 4.77
N GLN A 17 0.92 14.95 3.90
CA GLN A 17 -0.09 14.39 2.99
C GLN A 17 -0.48 12.98 3.41
N PHE A 18 -1.68 12.57 3.02
CA PHE A 18 -2.14 11.20 3.14
C PHE A 18 -3.11 10.87 2.01
N PHE A 19 -3.30 9.59 1.74
CA PHE A 19 -4.42 9.12 0.92
C PHE A 19 -5.16 7.98 1.62
N GLN A 20 -6.44 7.87 1.28
CA GLN A 20 -7.30 6.75 1.66
C GLN A 20 -8.00 6.24 0.40
N LEU A 21 -8.04 4.92 0.24
CA LEU A 21 -8.79 4.25 -0.81
C LEU A 21 -9.78 3.30 -0.15
N GLU A 22 -11.07 3.48 -0.40
CA GLU A 22 -12.10 2.52 0.02
C GLU A 22 -12.32 1.48 -1.07
N PHE A 23 -12.35 0.20 -0.68
CA PHE A 23 -12.56 -0.88 -1.63
C PHE A 23 -14.01 -0.95 -2.10
N ASP A 24 -14.18 -1.19 -3.39
CA ASP A 24 -15.49 -1.39 -3.98
C ASP A 24 -16.09 -2.75 -3.57
N HIS A 25 -17.29 -3.04 -4.06
CA HIS A 25 -17.96 -4.30 -3.76
C HIS A 25 -17.19 -5.51 -4.32
N ALA A 26 -16.65 -5.43 -5.53
CA ALA A 26 -15.95 -6.55 -6.16
C ALA A 26 -14.65 -6.88 -5.41
N GLN A 27 -13.90 -5.86 -5.02
CA GLN A 27 -12.68 -6.00 -4.23
C GLN A 27 -12.98 -6.60 -2.85
N ARG A 28 -14.06 -6.18 -2.19
CA ARG A 28 -14.47 -6.77 -0.89
C ARG A 28 -14.89 -8.23 -1.01
N GLU A 29 -15.51 -8.64 -2.12
CA GLU A 29 -15.82 -10.05 -2.37
C GLU A 29 -14.55 -10.89 -2.56
N LEU A 30 -13.54 -10.38 -3.29
CA LEU A 30 -12.23 -11.05 -3.44
C LEU A 30 -11.53 -11.23 -2.09
N ILE A 31 -11.55 -10.20 -1.23
CA ILE A 31 -11.01 -10.27 0.13
C ILE A 31 -11.76 -11.33 0.94
N ARG A 32 -13.10 -11.37 0.85
CA ARG A 32 -13.90 -12.37 1.56
C ARG A 32 -13.56 -13.79 1.13
N GLU A 33 -13.45 -14.02 -0.18
CA GLU A 33 -13.05 -15.31 -0.74
C GLU A 33 -11.64 -15.72 -0.29
N PHE A 34 -10.69 -14.78 -0.28
CA PHE A 34 -9.32 -15.00 0.20
C PHE A 34 -9.33 -15.43 1.67
N ASN A 35 -10.02 -14.67 2.52
CA ASN A 35 -10.09 -14.94 3.96
C ASN A 35 -10.79 -16.27 4.28
N GLN A 36 -11.69 -16.74 3.41
CA GLN A 36 -12.40 -18.00 3.59
C GLN A 36 -11.62 -19.22 3.10
N SER A 37 -10.90 -19.10 1.99
CA SER A 37 -10.37 -20.25 1.25
C SER A 37 -8.88 -20.18 0.92
N GLY A 38 -8.29 -18.98 0.93
CA GLY A 38 -6.95 -18.73 0.42
C GLY A 38 -6.81 -18.94 -1.10
N ASN A 39 -7.89 -19.20 -1.84
CA ASN A 39 -7.87 -19.56 -3.26
C ASN A 39 -7.90 -18.37 -4.22
N ASN A 40 -7.33 -17.23 -3.82
CA ASN A 40 -7.01 -16.15 -4.75
C ASN A 40 -5.77 -15.38 -4.26
N GLU A 41 -5.31 -14.42 -5.05
CA GLU A 41 -4.08 -13.67 -4.73
C GLU A 41 -4.37 -12.35 -4.01
N PHE A 42 -5.63 -11.97 -3.81
CA PHE A 42 -6.04 -10.67 -3.26
C PHE A 42 -5.93 -10.60 -1.73
N GLY A 43 -4.85 -11.17 -1.20
CA GLY A 43 -4.51 -11.20 0.22
C GLY A 43 -3.92 -9.90 0.75
N ILE A 44 -3.59 -9.89 2.04
CA ILE A 44 -3.07 -8.70 2.73
C ILE A 44 -1.76 -8.18 2.11
N ASN A 45 -0.80 -9.06 1.81
CA ASN A 45 0.49 -8.71 1.21
C ASN A 45 0.32 -7.99 -0.14
N VAL A 46 -0.61 -8.46 -0.97
CA VAL A 46 -0.90 -7.83 -2.27
C VAL A 46 -1.53 -6.45 -2.06
N ARG A 47 -2.45 -6.30 -1.11
CA ARG A 47 -3.09 -5.01 -0.79
C ARG A 47 -2.12 -3.99 -0.18
N GLU A 48 -1.17 -4.44 0.63
CA GLU A 48 -0.06 -3.60 1.11
C GLU A 48 0.82 -3.14 -0.07
N LEU A 49 1.20 -4.04 -0.97
CA LEU A 49 1.95 -3.68 -2.17
C LEU A 49 1.17 -2.71 -3.08
N MET A 50 -0.15 -2.89 -3.21
CA MET A 50 -1.01 -1.94 -3.93
C MET A 50 -0.88 -0.53 -3.35
N SER A 51 -0.83 -0.39 -2.03
CA SER A 51 -0.64 0.91 -1.39
C SER A 51 0.70 1.56 -1.75
N VAL A 52 1.77 0.78 -1.95
CA VAL A 52 3.07 1.26 -2.44
C VAL A 52 2.93 1.82 -3.85
N VAL A 53 2.26 1.08 -4.73
CA VAL A 53 2.02 1.50 -6.12
C VAL A 53 1.20 2.80 -6.16
N TYR A 54 0.12 2.90 -5.39
CA TYR A 54 -0.67 4.13 -5.30
C TYR A 54 0.15 5.30 -4.77
N ALA A 55 0.95 5.11 -3.72
CA ALA A 55 1.85 6.14 -3.21
C ALA A 55 2.82 6.63 -4.29
N ALA A 56 3.37 5.72 -5.11
CA ALA A 56 4.27 6.07 -6.21
C ALA A 56 3.57 6.85 -7.33
N LEU A 57 2.33 6.49 -7.64
CA LEU A 57 1.53 7.22 -8.62
C LEU A 57 1.16 8.63 -8.15
N ILE A 58 0.84 8.80 -6.86
CA ILE A 58 0.39 10.08 -6.30
C ILE A 58 1.57 11.01 -5.98
N TRP A 59 2.64 10.48 -5.38
CA TRP A 59 3.74 11.28 -4.83
C TRP A 59 5.07 11.10 -5.56
N GLY A 60 5.17 10.20 -6.54
CA GLY A 60 6.43 9.86 -7.20
C GLY A 60 7.15 11.06 -7.82
N SER A 61 6.41 12.01 -8.39
CA SER A 61 6.97 13.25 -8.94
C SER A 61 7.60 14.17 -7.88
N SER A 62 7.22 14.00 -6.60
CA SER A 62 7.72 14.79 -5.46
C SER A 62 8.91 14.11 -4.75
N TRP A 63 9.32 12.92 -5.17
CA TRP A 63 10.40 12.16 -4.55
C TRP A 63 11.78 12.44 -5.17
N THR A 64 11.87 13.33 -6.15
CA THR A 64 13.15 13.73 -6.74
C THR A 64 13.91 14.65 -5.80
N SER A 65 15.12 14.27 -5.41
CA SER A 65 16.09 15.14 -4.73
C SER A 65 16.49 16.28 -5.67
N GLY A 66 16.40 17.52 -5.17
CA GLY A 66 16.97 18.69 -5.85
C GLY A 66 18.50 18.78 -5.72
N ASP A 67 19.10 17.92 -4.91
CA ASP A 67 20.54 17.82 -4.70
C ASP A 67 21.13 16.63 -5.48
N GLU A 68 22.38 16.79 -5.91
CA GLU A 68 23.20 15.92 -6.77
C GLU A 68 23.44 14.48 -6.24
N ASP A 69 22.63 13.99 -5.31
CA ASP A 69 22.66 12.61 -4.84
C ASP A 69 21.69 11.74 -5.66
N PRO A 70 22.20 10.88 -6.56
CA PRO A 70 21.40 10.08 -7.47
C PRO A 70 20.61 8.94 -6.79
N GLU A 71 20.83 8.68 -5.50
CA GLU A 71 20.22 7.57 -4.76
C GLU A 71 19.14 8.04 -3.77
N SER A 72 18.10 8.74 -4.28
CA SER A 72 16.87 8.97 -3.50
C SER A 72 16.12 7.66 -3.27
N HIS A 73 16.39 7.00 -2.14
CA HIS A 73 15.64 5.81 -1.72
C HIS A 73 14.31 6.18 -1.05
N VAL A 74 13.21 5.65 -1.60
CA VAL A 74 11.89 5.78 -0.97
C VAL A 74 11.65 4.59 -0.07
N LYS A 75 11.51 4.85 1.24
CA LYS A 75 11.26 3.81 2.24
C LYS A 75 9.78 3.73 2.59
N PHE A 76 9.19 2.56 2.34
CA PHE A 76 7.83 2.25 2.79
C PHE A 76 7.87 1.48 4.11
N TRP A 77 7.14 2.00 5.09
CA TRP A 77 6.88 1.31 6.35
C TRP A 77 5.51 0.65 6.25
N ILE A 78 5.54 -0.68 6.20
CA ILE A 78 4.37 -1.54 6.04
C ILE A 78 4.31 -2.41 7.29
N ASP A 79 3.14 -2.51 7.91
CA ASP A 79 2.92 -3.41 9.04
C ASP A 79 2.65 -4.83 8.55
N ASN A 80 3.64 -5.42 7.85
CA ASN A 80 3.46 -6.77 7.37
C ASN A 80 3.74 -7.77 8.49
N MET A 81 2.65 -8.30 9.05
CA MET A 81 2.66 -9.39 10.02
C MET A 81 2.37 -10.74 9.36
N SER A 82 2.78 -10.97 8.10
CA SER A 82 2.71 -12.31 7.50
C SER A 82 3.92 -13.14 7.95
N ALA A 83 3.64 -13.98 8.95
CA ALA A 83 4.45 -15.01 9.58
C ALA A 83 5.56 -15.62 8.70
N VAL A 84 6.80 -15.51 9.16
CA VAL A 84 7.79 -16.58 8.93
C VAL A 84 7.30 -17.77 9.76
N ALA A 85 6.86 -18.84 9.09
CA ALA A 85 6.70 -20.15 9.72
C ALA A 85 8.06 -20.85 9.80
#